data_AF-A0A498SFS6-F1
#
_entry.id   AF-A0A498SFS6-F1
#
_cell.length_a   1.000
_cell.length_b   1.000
_cell.length_c   1.000
_cell.angle_alpha   90.00
_cell.angle_beta   90.00
_cell.angle_gamma   90.00
#
_symmetry.space_group_name_H-M   'P 1'
#
loop_
_entity.id
_entity.type
_entity.pdbx_description
1 polymer ?
#
loop_
_entity_poly.entity_id
_entity_poly.type
_entity_poly.pdbx_seq_one_letter_code
_entity_poly.pdbx_strand_id
1 'polypeptide(L)'
;MNPILKSLHSHVLPSFLHKFSTSYGHFAKTGSWKYLTQSASIPKIQAMNQKIPATNKQSFDYFLVLDFEATCEEGIKIMPHQEIIEFPVIQLSGENLEEVGRFHRYVRPTERPILTSFCTDLTGIVQETVANQETLPDVLNAFDKWLIDSNLINADRSMKSLFTFITCGDWDLGVLLPSEANYRNLELPEQAF
;
A
#
# COMPACT_ATOMS: atom_id res chain seq x y z
N MET A 1 29.08 -7.33 15.63
CA MET A 1 29.07 -5.91 16.03
C MET A 1 29.92 -5.13 15.03
N ASN A 2 29.32 -4.29 14.19
CA ASN A 2 30.02 -3.33 13.35
C ASN A 2 29.11 -2.09 13.17
N PRO A 3 29.57 -0.83 13.29
CA PRO A 3 28.68 0.29 13.59
C PRO A 3 28.45 1.23 12.40
N ILE A 4 27.54 0.87 11.47
CA ILE A 4 27.05 1.79 10.41
C ILE A 4 25.52 1.68 10.25
N LEU A 5 24.78 1.89 11.34
CA LEU A 5 23.32 2.02 11.34
C LEU A 5 22.89 3.20 12.23
N LYS A 6 23.18 4.42 11.76
CA LYS A 6 22.63 5.69 12.27
C LYS A 6 22.53 6.74 11.16
N SER A 7 21.58 6.56 10.25
CA SER A 7 20.99 7.68 9.50
C SER A 7 19.71 7.23 8.81
N LEU A 8 18.58 7.33 9.50
CA LEU A 8 17.25 7.66 8.96
C LEU A 8 16.24 7.75 10.12
N HIS A 9 16.45 8.73 11.01
CA HIS A 9 15.39 9.20 11.90
C HIS A 9 14.85 10.52 11.34
N SER A 10 13.53 10.65 11.39
CA SER A 10 12.75 11.89 11.25
C SER A 10 13.00 12.74 10.00
N HIS A 11 12.21 12.48 8.95
CA HIS A 11 11.57 13.57 8.20
C HIS A 11 10.06 13.30 8.05
N VAL A 12 9.33 13.63 9.11
CA VAL A 12 7.90 13.91 9.01
C VAL A 12 7.73 15.16 8.14
N LEU A 13 7.04 15.03 7.01
CA LEU A 13 6.49 16.17 6.27
C LEU A 13 4.96 16.02 6.22
N PRO A 14 4.20 17.00 6.72
CA PRO A 14 2.75 16.89 6.81
C PRO A 14 2.06 17.25 5.49
N SER A 15 0.75 16.97 5.45
CA SER A 15 -0.25 17.48 4.50
C SER A 15 -0.20 16.97 3.05
N PHE A 16 -0.89 15.84 2.82
CA PHE A 16 -1.73 15.69 1.62
C PHE A 16 -3.04 14.94 1.92
N LEU A 17 -3.87 15.52 2.80
CA LEU A 17 -5.22 15.03 3.10
C LEU A 17 -6.27 15.95 2.48
N HIS A 18 -6.75 15.62 1.27
CA HIS A 18 -8.05 16.10 0.83
C HIS A 18 -8.77 15.16 -0.17
N LYS A 19 -9.79 14.48 0.36
CA LYS A 19 -11.00 13.97 -0.31
C LYS A 19 -10.84 12.89 -1.40
N PHE A 20 -11.10 11.64 -1.02
CA PHE A 20 -12.37 10.93 -1.23
C PHE A 20 -12.63 10.11 0.06
N SER A 21 -13.82 9.76 0.55
CA SER A 21 -15.19 9.77 0.00
C SER A 21 -16.18 10.37 1.03
N THR A 22 -17.38 10.79 0.60
CA THR A 22 -18.47 11.13 1.54
C THR A 22 -19.85 10.90 0.92
N SER A 23 -20.54 9.86 1.39
CA SER A 23 -21.96 9.54 1.18
C SER A 23 -22.31 8.53 2.28
N TYR A 24 -23.21 8.74 3.26
CA TYR A 24 -24.31 9.70 3.45
C TYR A 24 -24.25 10.28 4.90
N GLY A 25 -25.00 11.31 5.32
CA GLY A 25 -25.89 12.21 4.57
C GLY A 25 -27.24 12.52 5.25
N HIS A 26 -27.28 13.19 6.42
CA HIS A 26 -28.53 13.78 6.96
C HIS A 26 -28.38 15.14 7.67
N PHE A 27 -29.40 15.96 7.43
CA PHE A 27 -29.75 17.31 7.89
C PHE A 27 -29.32 17.79 9.31
N ALA A 28 -28.68 18.97 9.39
CA ALA A 28 -28.96 19.99 10.43
C ALA A 28 -28.49 21.41 10.04
N LYS A 29 -29.31 22.40 10.42
CA LYS A 29 -29.35 23.80 9.96
C LYS A 29 -28.24 24.75 10.47
N THR A 30 -28.09 25.84 9.70
CA THR A 30 -27.75 27.23 10.08
C THR A 30 -26.35 27.58 10.64
N GLY A 31 -25.66 28.48 9.92
CA GLY A 31 -24.44 29.17 10.38
C GLY A 31 -23.94 30.17 9.33
N SER A 32 -24.43 31.42 9.37
CA SER A 32 -24.09 32.45 8.38
C SER A 32 -22.63 32.94 8.49
N TRP A 33 -21.85 32.78 7.43
CA TRP A 33 -20.61 33.56 7.21
C TRP A 33 -20.65 34.29 5.88
N LYS A 34 -20.91 35.60 5.94
CA LYS A 34 -20.76 36.51 4.80
C LYS A 34 -19.27 36.79 4.60
N TYR A 35 -18.71 36.41 3.46
CA TYR A 35 -17.44 36.96 2.99
C TYR A 35 -17.65 37.88 1.80
N LEU A 36 -16.93 39.00 1.82
CA LEU A 36 -17.10 40.13 0.93
C LEU A 36 -16.61 39.78 -0.48
N THR A 37 -17.48 39.98 -1.48
CA THR A 37 -17.07 39.98 -2.88
C THR A 37 -16.40 41.31 -3.22
N GLN A 38 -15.07 41.33 -3.35
CA GLN A 38 -14.38 42.36 -4.13
C GLN A 38 -13.77 41.72 -5.37
N SER A 39 -14.23 42.20 -6.53
CA SER A 39 -13.79 41.77 -7.84
C SER A 39 -12.40 42.33 -8.15
N ALA A 40 -11.37 41.49 -8.08
CA ALA A 40 -10.05 41.76 -8.63
C ALA A 40 -9.90 41.08 -10.00
N SER A 41 -9.51 41.85 -11.02
CA SER A 41 -9.36 41.38 -12.40
C SER A 41 -8.21 40.39 -12.57
N ILE A 42 -8.51 39.20 -13.11
CA ILE A 42 -7.52 38.14 -13.38
C ILE A 42 -6.61 38.55 -14.55
N PRO A 43 -5.27 38.61 -14.38
CA PRO A 43 -4.34 38.72 -15.50
C PRO A 43 -4.32 37.41 -16.30
N LYS A 44 -4.45 37.49 -17.63
CA LYS A 44 -4.22 36.33 -18.51
C LYS A 44 -2.73 35.96 -18.48
N ILE A 45 -2.37 34.94 -17.71
CA ILE A 45 -1.04 34.34 -17.77
C ILE A 45 -0.92 33.64 -19.13
N GLN A 46 -0.01 34.11 -19.99
CA GLN A 46 0.41 33.35 -21.17
C GLN A 46 1.09 32.06 -20.71
N ALA A 47 0.63 30.92 -21.23
CA ALA A 47 1.22 29.62 -20.94
C ALA A 47 2.67 29.58 -21.45
N MET A 48 3.62 29.79 -20.54
CA MET A 48 5.03 29.53 -20.82
C MET A 48 5.21 28.01 -20.92
N ASN A 49 5.31 27.50 -22.15
CA ASN A 49 5.63 26.11 -22.44
C ASN A 49 7.13 25.84 -22.14
N GLN A 50 7.51 25.95 -20.87
CA GLN A 50 8.80 25.50 -20.40
C GLN A 50 8.66 24.03 -19.98
N LYS A 51 9.32 23.14 -20.73
CA LYS A 51 9.69 21.83 -20.22
C LYS A 51 10.60 22.06 -19.02
N ILE A 52 10.03 22.02 -17.81
CA ILE A 52 10.81 21.89 -16.58
C ILE A 52 11.61 20.59 -16.75
N PRO A 53 12.95 20.60 -16.71
CA PRO A 53 13.71 19.37 -16.68
C PRO A 53 13.35 18.68 -15.37
N ALA A 54 12.64 17.55 -15.46
CA ALA A 54 12.34 16.73 -14.30
C ALA A 54 13.68 16.17 -13.80
N THR A 55 14.25 16.85 -12.81
CA THR A 55 15.34 16.29 -12.02
C THR A 55 14.71 15.20 -11.17
N ASN A 56 14.76 13.96 -11.66
CA ASN A 56 14.37 12.79 -10.85
C ASN A 56 15.30 12.75 -9.64
N LYS A 57 14.81 13.27 -8.51
CA LYS A 57 15.51 13.32 -7.21
C LYS A 57 15.59 11.96 -6.51
N GLN A 58 15.00 10.95 -7.14
CA GLN A 58 14.85 9.60 -6.65
C GLN A 58 15.70 8.68 -7.54
N SER A 59 16.32 7.65 -6.97
CA SER A 59 17.27 6.77 -7.67
C SER A 59 16.78 5.35 -7.90
N PHE A 60 15.54 5.02 -7.51
CA PHE A 60 14.93 3.72 -7.73
C PHE A 60 14.51 3.56 -9.20
N ASP A 61 14.78 2.37 -9.74
CA ASP A 61 14.28 1.93 -11.04
C ASP A 61 12.77 1.65 -10.98
N TYR A 62 12.25 1.20 -9.82
CA TYR A 62 10.83 0.87 -9.62
C TYR A 62 10.31 1.22 -8.22
N PHE A 63 9.00 1.47 -8.14
CA PHE A 63 8.23 1.52 -6.89
C PHE A 63 7.24 0.37 -6.86
N LEU A 64 7.14 -0.33 -5.73
CA LEU A 64 6.18 -1.41 -5.50
C LEU A 64 5.08 -0.91 -4.57
N VAL A 65 3.96 -0.47 -5.12
CA VAL A 65 2.80 0.00 -4.34
C VAL A 65 2.04 -1.22 -3.81
N LEU A 66 1.91 -1.33 -2.50
CA LEU A 66 1.33 -2.45 -1.76
C LEU A 66 0.25 -1.92 -0.79
N ASP A 67 -0.87 -2.65 -0.70
CA ASP A 67 -2.01 -2.33 0.16
C ASP A 67 -2.71 -3.66 0.50
N PHE A 68 -2.43 -4.26 1.67
CA PHE A 68 -3.01 -5.56 2.03
C PHE A 68 -4.45 -5.38 2.53
N GLU A 69 -5.34 -6.30 2.13
CA GLU A 69 -6.59 -6.51 2.87
C GLU A 69 -6.41 -7.65 3.86
N ALA A 70 -7.06 -7.54 5.03
CA ALA A 70 -6.97 -8.54 6.10
C ALA A 70 -8.33 -8.86 6.74
N THR A 71 -8.43 -10.04 7.35
CA THR A 71 -9.54 -10.38 8.25
C THR A 71 -9.72 -9.29 9.30
N CYS A 72 -10.96 -8.83 9.52
CA CYS A 72 -11.29 -7.86 10.57
C CYS A 72 -12.68 -8.14 11.19
N GLU A 73 -12.96 -7.48 12.31
CA GLU A 73 -14.17 -7.65 13.12
C GLU A 73 -14.55 -6.29 13.72
N GLU A 74 -15.85 -5.99 13.84
CA GLU A 74 -16.29 -4.66 14.24
C GLU A 74 -15.94 -4.34 15.69
N GLY A 75 -15.29 -3.20 15.93
CA GLY A 75 -15.02 -2.67 17.26
C GLY A 75 -13.98 -3.43 18.10
N ILE A 76 -13.42 -4.53 17.60
CA ILE A 76 -12.39 -5.32 18.31
C ILE A 76 -11.18 -5.63 17.43
N LYS A 77 -10.00 -5.74 18.05
CA LYS A 77 -8.81 -6.29 17.38
C LYS A 77 -8.89 -7.80 17.36
N ILE A 78 -8.75 -8.41 16.18
CA ILE A 78 -8.61 -9.86 16.05
C ILE A 78 -7.30 -10.30 16.72
N MET A 79 -7.40 -11.33 17.58
CA MET A 79 -6.29 -11.95 18.28
C MET A 79 -6.18 -13.43 17.90
N PRO A 80 -4.96 -14.01 17.84
CA PRO A 80 -3.68 -13.36 18.18
C PRO A 80 -3.10 -12.46 17.07
N HIS A 81 -3.54 -12.61 15.83
CA HIS A 81 -3.15 -11.81 14.66
C HIS A 81 -4.34 -11.67 13.70
N GLN A 82 -4.24 -10.75 12.74
CA GLN A 82 -5.11 -10.71 11.56
C GLN A 82 -4.44 -11.48 10.42
N GLU A 83 -5.21 -12.14 9.56
CA GLU A 83 -4.72 -12.87 8.40
C GLU A 83 -4.91 -12.03 7.13
N ILE A 84 -3.89 -11.96 6.27
CA ILE A 84 -3.98 -11.36 4.93
C ILE A 84 -4.99 -12.16 4.09
N ILE A 85 -5.87 -11.45 3.38
CA ILE A 85 -6.89 -12.00 2.49
C ILE A 85 -6.81 -11.45 1.05
N GLU A 86 -6.09 -10.34 0.83
CA GLU A 86 -5.71 -9.85 -0.50
C GLU A 86 -4.27 -9.33 -0.49
N PHE A 87 -3.51 -9.66 -1.54
CA PHE A 87 -2.12 -9.26 -1.75
C PHE A 87 -1.97 -8.64 -3.15
N PRO A 88 -2.29 -7.35 -3.30
CA PRO A 88 -2.05 -6.59 -4.52
C PRO A 88 -0.68 -5.89 -4.46
N VAL A 89 0.09 -5.95 -5.55
CA VAL A 89 1.29 -5.10 -5.73
C VAL A 89 1.29 -4.53 -7.14
N ILE A 90 1.49 -3.22 -7.27
CA ILE A 90 1.67 -2.52 -8.54
C ILE A 90 3.14 -2.11 -8.68
N GLN A 91 3.80 -2.55 -9.74
CA GLN A 91 5.14 -2.10 -10.11
C GLN A 91 5.02 -0.86 -11.00
N LEU A 92 5.47 0.28 -10.49
CA LEU A 92 5.57 1.53 -11.23
C LEU A 92 7.02 1.78 -11.66
N SER A 93 7.23 2.26 -12.88
CA SER A 93 8.53 2.74 -13.35
C SER A 93 8.98 3.98 -12.59
N GLY A 94 10.22 3.98 -12.09
CA GLY A 94 10.84 5.13 -11.44
C GLY A 94 11.15 6.30 -12.37
N GLU A 95 11.13 6.08 -13.70
CA GLU A 95 11.36 7.14 -14.69
C GLU A 95 10.13 8.04 -14.86
N ASN A 96 8.95 7.42 -15.02
CA ASN A 96 7.73 8.09 -15.49
C ASN A 96 6.45 7.76 -14.68
N LEU A 97 6.54 6.90 -13.66
CA LEU A 97 5.44 6.41 -12.83
C LEU A 97 4.33 5.65 -13.58
N GLU A 98 4.61 5.14 -14.78
CA GLU A 98 3.70 4.23 -15.49
C GLU A 98 3.72 2.84 -14.86
N GLU A 99 2.56 2.17 -14.85
CA GLU A 99 2.45 0.76 -14.43
C GLU A 99 3.11 -0.16 -15.46
N VAL A 100 4.14 -0.88 -15.03
CA VAL A 100 4.92 -1.82 -15.85
C VAL A 100 4.70 -3.29 -15.45
N GLY A 101 4.07 -3.53 -14.30
CA GLY A 101 3.79 -4.86 -13.80
C GLY A 101 2.79 -4.85 -12.64
N ARG A 102 2.14 -5.99 -12.41
CA ARG A 102 1.19 -6.18 -11.32
C ARG A 102 1.25 -7.61 -10.80
N PHE A 103 1.30 -7.75 -9.47
CA PHE A 103 0.96 -8.97 -8.76
C PHE A 103 -0.40 -8.79 -8.11
N HIS A 104 -1.21 -9.84 -8.11
CA HIS A 104 -2.50 -9.84 -7.43
C HIS A 104 -2.87 -11.27 -7.05
N ARG A 105 -3.17 -11.49 -5.78
CA ARG A 105 -3.71 -12.74 -5.25
C ARG A 105 -4.71 -12.44 -4.15
N TYR A 106 -5.82 -13.16 -4.15
CA TYR A 106 -6.57 -13.40 -2.93
C TYR A 106 -5.89 -14.52 -2.13
N VAL A 107 -5.99 -14.45 -0.81
CA VAL A 107 -5.32 -15.36 0.11
C VAL A 107 -6.37 -16.04 0.98
N ARG A 108 -6.24 -17.34 1.20
CA ARG A 108 -7.17 -18.10 2.05
C ARG A 108 -6.71 -18.04 3.52
N PRO A 109 -7.49 -17.41 4.44
CA PRO A 109 -7.23 -17.51 5.87
C PRO A 109 -7.45 -18.94 6.37
N THR A 110 -6.66 -19.38 7.35
CA THR A 110 -6.69 -20.74 7.91
C THR A 110 -7.10 -20.79 9.38
N GLU A 111 -6.82 -19.74 10.16
CA GLU A 111 -7.18 -19.69 11.59
C GLU A 111 -8.61 -19.18 11.78
N ARG A 112 -9.01 -18.20 10.97
CA ARG A 112 -10.37 -17.67 10.86
C ARG A 112 -10.84 -17.74 9.41
N PRO A 113 -11.10 -18.97 8.89
CA PRO A 113 -11.43 -19.18 7.47
C PRO A 113 -12.76 -18.58 7.03
N ILE A 114 -13.59 -18.12 7.98
CA ILE A 114 -14.90 -17.49 7.71
C ILE A 114 -14.78 -15.97 7.94
N LEU A 115 -14.98 -15.19 6.89
CA LEU A 115 -14.99 -13.73 6.96
C LEU A 115 -16.21 -13.23 7.75
N THR A 116 -16.03 -12.16 8.52
CA THR A 116 -17.14 -11.47 9.19
C THR A 116 -17.91 -10.62 8.17
N SER A 117 -19.20 -10.35 8.41
CA SER A 117 -19.96 -9.43 7.55
C SER A 117 -19.31 -8.05 7.49
N PHE A 118 -18.82 -7.54 8.62
CA PHE A 118 -18.07 -6.28 8.69
C PHE A 118 -16.82 -6.28 7.78
N CYS A 119 -16.07 -7.39 7.73
CA CYS A 119 -14.91 -7.52 6.85
C CYS A 119 -15.32 -7.51 5.38
N THR A 120 -16.38 -8.22 5.01
CA THR A 120 -16.93 -8.18 3.65
C THR A 120 -17.50 -6.81 3.27
N ASP A 121 -18.18 -6.13 4.19
CA ASP A 121 -18.75 -4.79 3.96
C ASP A 121 -17.66 -3.71 3.82
N LEU A 122 -16.54 -3.86 4.54
CA LEU A 122 -15.41 -2.92 4.50
C LEU A 122 -14.52 -3.10 3.27
N THR A 123 -14.19 -4.34 2.92
CA THR A 123 -13.21 -4.69 1.86
C THR A 123 -13.87 -4.99 0.51
N GLY A 124 -15.16 -5.35 0.50
CA GLY A 124 -15.85 -5.92 -0.66
C GLY A 124 -15.53 -7.40 -0.94
N ILE A 125 -14.66 -8.03 -0.14
CA ILE A 125 -14.25 -9.43 -0.34
C ILE A 125 -15.28 -10.37 0.28
N VAL A 126 -15.94 -11.16 -0.58
CA VAL A 126 -16.89 -12.21 -0.17
C VAL A 126 -16.20 -13.54 0.12
N GLN A 127 -16.85 -14.40 0.89
CA GLN A 127 -16.29 -15.68 1.33
C GLN A 127 -15.84 -16.58 0.17
N GLU A 128 -16.61 -16.60 -0.91
CA GLU A 128 -16.35 -17.41 -2.11
C GLU A 128 -15.05 -17.00 -2.81
N THR A 129 -14.66 -15.72 -2.69
CA THR A 129 -13.43 -15.18 -3.27
C THR A 129 -12.19 -15.77 -2.60
N VAL A 130 -12.22 -16.02 -1.28
CA VAL A 130 -11.06 -16.50 -0.51
C VAL A 130 -11.07 -18.01 -0.24
N ALA A 131 -12.24 -18.65 -0.18
CA ALA A 131 -12.39 -20.02 0.32
C ALA A 131 -11.55 -21.07 -0.41
N ASN A 132 -11.29 -20.89 -1.71
CA ASN A 132 -10.57 -21.84 -2.57
C ASN A 132 -9.19 -21.32 -3.03
N GLN A 133 -8.66 -20.28 -2.37
CA GLN A 133 -7.38 -19.68 -2.75
C GLN A 133 -6.17 -20.37 -2.13
N GLU A 134 -5.00 -20.00 -2.64
CA GLU A 134 -3.67 -20.31 -2.10
C GLU A 134 -3.54 -19.77 -0.66
N THR A 135 -2.72 -20.43 0.18
CA THR A 135 -2.43 -19.92 1.55
C THR A 135 -1.32 -18.87 1.52
N LEU A 136 -1.17 -18.06 2.57
CA LEU A 136 -0.13 -17.02 2.59
C LEU A 136 1.29 -17.54 2.24
N PRO A 137 1.76 -18.70 2.76
CA PRO A 137 3.04 -19.27 2.33
C PRO A 137 3.15 -19.54 0.82
N ASP A 138 2.08 -20.07 0.21
CA ASP A 138 2.03 -20.35 -1.23
C ASP A 138 2.08 -19.04 -2.04
N VAL A 139 1.31 -18.04 -1.60
CA VAL A 139 1.26 -16.70 -2.21
C VAL A 139 2.59 -15.96 -2.08
N LEU A 140 3.30 -16.09 -0.95
CA LEU A 140 4.64 -15.54 -0.78
C LEU A 140 5.65 -16.21 -1.73
N ASN A 141 5.57 -17.52 -1.94
CA ASN A 141 6.39 -18.21 -2.95
C ASN A 141 6.06 -17.75 -4.38
N ALA A 142 4.78 -17.54 -4.69
CA ALA A 142 4.35 -16.98 -5.97
C ALA A 142 4.83 -15.53 -6.16
N PHE A 143 4.89 -14.74 -5.10
CA PHE A 143 5.40 -13.37 -5.10
C PHE A 143 6.92 -13.32 -5.32
N ASP A 144 7.69 -14.16 -4.62
CA ASP A 144 9.14 -14.32 -4.83
C ASP A 144 9.46 -14.69 -6.28
N LYS A 145 8.70 -15.62 -6.88
CA LYS A 145 8.79 -15.92 -8.31
C LYS A 145 8.45 -14.72 -9.19
N TRP A 146 7.40 -13.96 -8.86
CA TRP A 146 7.02 -12.76 -9.60
C TRP A 146 8.11 -11.67 -9.56
N LEU A 147 8.82 -11.50 -8.44
CA LEU A 147 9.95 -10.57 -8.34
C LEU A 147 11.10 -10.96 -9.30
N ILE A 148 11.36 -12.26 -9.46
CA ILE A 148 12.37 -12.78 -10.42
C ILE A 148 11.89 -12.53 -11.86
N ASP A 149 10.67 -12.93 -12.18
CA ASP A 149 10.10 -12.80 -13.54
C ASP A 149 9.96 -11.33 -13.97
N SER A 150 9.75 -10.42 -13.01
CA SER A 150 9.63 -8.96 -13.22
C SER A 150 10.97 -8.21 -13.24
N ASN A 151 12.09 -8.94 -13.25
CA ASN A 151 13.47 -8.41 -13.25
C ASN A 151 13.86 -7.56 -12.03
N LEU A 152 13.14 -7.65 -10.92
CA LEU A 152 13.46 -6.92 -9.68
C LEU A 152 14.63 -7.59 -8.95
N ILE A 153 14.62 -8.93 -8.90
CA ILE A 153 15.66 -9.75 -8.25
C ILE A 153 16.18 -10.84 -9.20
N ASN A 154 17.36 -11.38 -8.90
CA ASN A 154 17.89 -12.58 -9.55
C ASN A 154 17.39 -13.86 -8.85
N ALA A 155 17.58 -15.02 -9.48
CA ALA A 155 17.16 -16.32 -8.94
C ALA A 155 17.87 -16.73 -7.63
N ASP A 156 18.98 -16.07 -7.27
CA ASP A 156 19.67 -16.19 -5.98
C ASP A 156 19.22 -15.14 -4.94
N ARG A 157 18.16 -14.39 -5.25
CA ARG A 157 17.61 -13.24 -4.49
C ARG A 157 18.54 -12.04 -4.33
N SER A 158 19.65 -11.98 -5.08
CA SER A 158 20.40 -10.73 -5.21
C SER A 158 19.59 -9.68 -5.97
N MET A 159 19.74 -8.40 -5.61
CA MET A 159 19.05 -7.30 -6.31
C MET A 159 19.51 -7.20 -7.77
N LYS A 160 18.54 -7.10 -8.68
CA LYS A 160 18.78 -6.89 -10.12
C LYS A 160 18.43 -5.47 -10.55
N SER A 161 17.45 -4.87 -9.90
CA SER A 161 17.08 -3.44 -10.01
C SER A 161 16.97 -2.83 -8.62
N LEU A 162 17.12 -1.52 -8.51
CA LEU A 162 16.91 -0.80 -7.26
C LEU A 162 15.42 -0.43 -7.13
N PHE A 163 14.72 -1.00 -6.14
CA PHE A 163 13.31 -0.72 -5.90
C PHE A 163 13.02 -0.51 -4.41
N THR A 164 11.83 0.02 -4.11
CA THR A 164 11.30 0.12 -2.75
C THR A 164 9.80 -0.14 -2.74
N PHE A 165 9.29 -0.66 -1.63
CA PHE A 165 7.86 -0.70 -1.35
C PHE A 165 7.32 0.69 -0.98
N ILE A 166 6.03 0.91 -1.27
CA ILE A 166 5.24 2.09 -0.92
C ILE A 166 3.90 1.57 -0.37
N THR A 167 3.56 1.93 0.87
CA THR A 167 2.33 1.52 1.58
C THR A 167 1.60 2.73 2.14
N CYS A 168 0.32 2.59 2.51
CA CYS A 168 -0.45 3.67 3.14
C CYS A 168 -0.17 3.78 4.66
N GLY A 169 1.11 3.96 5.01
CA GLY A 169 1.62 3.95 6.37
C GLY A 169 2.18 2.59 6.79
N ASP A 170 2.51 2.44 8.06
CA ASP A 170 3.33 1.34 8.56
C ASP A 170 2.55 0.04 8.85
N TRP A 171 1.24 -0.01 8.57
CA TRP A 171 0.41 -1.15 9.00
C TRP A 171 0.72 -2.43 8.22
N ASP A 172 0.83 -2.36 6.89
CA ASP A 172 1.07 -3.51 6.00
C ASP A 172 2.34 -4.29 6.35
N LEU A 173 3.48 -3.59 6.25
CA LEU A 173 4.82 -4.17 6.41
C LEU A 173 5.35 -4.03 7.84
N GLY A 174 4.90 -3.05 8.62
CA GLY A 174 5.34 -2.87 10.00
C GLY A 174 4.50 -3.62 11.05
N VAL A 175 3.29 -4.08 10.70
CA VAL A 175 2.38 -4.74 11.66
C VAL A 175 1.79 -6.05 11.11
N LEU A 176 1.07 -6.01 9.99
CA LEU A 176 0.26 -7.14 9.50
C LEU A 176 1.14 -8.32 9.08
N LEU A 177 1.96 -8.14 8.03
CA LEU A 177 2.80 -9.21 7.50
C LEU A 177 3.76 -9.79 8.55
N PRO A 178 4.49 -8.98 9.37
CA PRO A 178 5.33 -9.53 10.45
C PRO A 178 4.54 -10.28 11.52
N SER A 179 3.33 -9.81 11.89
CA SER A 179 2.52 -10.46 12.93
C SER A 179 2.02 -11.83 12.47
N GLU A 180 1.57 -11.95 11.23
CA GLU A 180 1.11 -13.22 10.68
C GLU A 180 2.29 -14.16 10.38
N ALA A 181 3.37 -13.66 9.78
CA ALA A 181 4.57 -14.46 9.52
C ALA A 181 5.16 -15.03 10.81
N ASN A 182 5.28 -14.22 11.87
CA ASN A 182 5.75 -14.68 13.17
C ASN A 182 4.79 -15.73 13.79
N TYR A 183 3.47 -15.57 13.66
CA TYR A 183 2.51 -16.58 14.13
C TYR A 183 2.65 -17.91 13.37
N ARG A 184 2.83 -17.84 12.06
CA ARG A 184 2.96 -19.00 11.16
C ARG A 184 4.37 -19.61 11.12
N ASN A 185 5.35 -19.01 11.79
CA ASN A 185 6.78 -19.36 11.71
C ASN A 185 7.35 -19.28 10.27
N LEU A 186 6.98 -18.23 9.53
CA LEU A 186 7.50 -17.96 8.20
C LEU A 186 8.74 -17.06 8.27
N GLU A 187 9.79 -17.44 7.55
CA GLU A 187 10.96 -16.58 7.34
C GLU A 187 10.64 -15.54 6.27
N LEU A 188 10.65 -14.26 6.65
CA LEU A 188 10.55 -13.15 5.71
C LEU A 188 11.96 -12.77 5.20
N PRO A 189 12.10 -12.38 3.92
CA PRO A 189 13.38 -11.97 3.38
C PRO A 189 13.92 -10.73 4.11
N GLU A 190 15.23 -10.73 4.40
CA GLU A 190 15.91 -9.62 5.10
C GLU A 190 15.85 -8.31 4.28
N GLN A 191 15.57 -8.40 2.97
CA GLN A 191 15.38 -7.28 2.05
C GLN A 191 14.00 -6.59 2.15
N ALA A 192 13.11 -7.04 3.04
CA ALA A 192 11.76 -6.48 3.17
C ALA A 192 11.66 -5.24 4.09
N PHE A 193 12.71 -4.88 4.83
CA PHE A 193 12.66 -3.88 5.91
C PHE A 193 13.92 -2.99 5.99
#